data_AF-A0A8X6EYF7-F1
#
_entry.id   AF-A0A8X6EYF7-F1
#
_cell.length_a   1.000
_cell.length_b   1.000
_cell.length_c   1.000
_cell.angle_alpha   90.00
_cell.angle_beta   90.00
_cell.angle_gamma   90.00
#
_symmetry.space_group_name_H-M   'P 1'
#
loop_
_entity.id
_entity.type
_entity.pdbx_description
1 polymer ?
#
loop_
_entity_poly.entity_id
_entity_poly.type
_entity_poly.pdbx_seq_one_letter_code
_entity_poly.pdbx_strand_id
1 'polypeptide(L)'
;RKLEGLRLLQSDTYLPDFYLIPREEEDQYLNYQSKDVVKILPKYDSVPPVIAEIIKKKDSSLKEEPKMEVVYKELSEHLVYKIAENSMKPDYKLKEGGMQQPLIPQALNNRGQEKKGSD
;
A
#
# COMPACT_ATOMS: atom_id res chain seq x y z
N ARG A 1 14.30 -13.50 -44.23
CA ARG A 1 14.00 -12.04 -44.23
C ARG A 1 13.35 -11.71 -42.90
N LYS A 2 13.83 -10.70 -42.18
CA LYS A 2 13.19 -10.20 -40.95
C LYS A 2 11.94 -9.43 -41.35
N LEU A 3 10.77 -9.81 -40.82
CA LEU A 3 9.52 -9.10 -41.05
C LEU A 3 9.46 -7.90 -40.10
N GLU A 4 9.14 -6.73 -40.62
CA GLU A 4 8.93 -5.50 -39.86
C GLU A 4 7.81 -5.72 -38.82
N GLY A 5 8.00 -5.23 -37.59
CA GLY A 5 7.00 -5.32 -36.52
C GLY A 5 6.95 -6.64 -35.74
N LEU A 6 7.61 -7.72 -36.19
CA LEU A 6 7.70 -8.96 -35.42
C LEU A 6 8.89 -8.95 -34.47
N ARG A 7 8.64 -9.28 -33.19
CA ARG A 7 9.67 -9.49 -32.17
C ARG A 7 9.66 -10.95 -31.73
N LEU A 8 10.85 -11.50 -31.51
CA LEU A 8 10.99 -12.82 -30.92
C LEU A 8 10.55 -12.75 -29.45
N LEU A 9 9.60 -13.59 -29.05
CA LEU A 9 9.28 -13.78 -27.64
C LEU A 9 10.41 -14.59 -27.00
N GLN A 10 11.23 -13.91 -26.20
CA GLN A 10 12.30 -14.50 -25.40
C GLN A 10 11.90 -14.46 -23.94
N SER A 11 10.82 -15.16 -23.58
CA SER A 11 10.43 -15.34 -22.19
C SER A 11 10.88 -16.73 -21.76
N ASP A 12 11.98 -16.80 -21.00
CA ASP A 12 12.38 -18.02 -20.31
C ASP A 12 11.46 -18.22 -19.10
N THR A 13 10.19 -18.57 -19.34
CA THR A 13 9.29 -18.94 -18.26
C THR A 13 9.64 -20.35 -17.80
N TYR A 14 9.99 -20.48 -16.51
CA TYR A 14 10.31 -21.77 -15.88
C TYR A 14 9.16 -22.79 -15.99
N LEU A 15 7.94 -22.33 -16.28
CA LEU A 15 6.75 -23.13 -16.54
C LEU A 15 6.02 -22.58 -17.77
N PRO A 16 5.44 -23.44 -18.63
CA PRO A 16 4.60 -22.99 -19.73
C PRO A 16 3.31 -22.39 -19.16
N ASP A 17 3.24 -21.07 -19.11
CA ASP A 17 2.13 -20.25 -18.65
C ASP A 17 1.25 -19.73 -19.81
N PHE A 18 1.42 -20.31 -21.00
CA PHE A 18 0.64 -19.98 -22.20
C PHE A 18 -0.51 -20.98 -22.41
N TYR A 19 -1.62 -20.48 -22.94
CA TYR A 19 -2.75 -21.30 -23.37
C TYR A 19 -3.20 -20.88 -24.78
N LEU A 20 -3.57 -21.86 -25.61
CA LEU A 20 -4.06 -21.59 -26.96
C LEU A 20 -5.55 -21.26 -26.91
N ILE A 21 -5.91 -20.05 -27.33
CA ILE A 21 -7.30 -19.62 -27.42
C ILE A 21 -7.94 -20.32 -28.65
N PRO A 22 -9.10 -21.00 -28.48
CA PRO A 22 -9.85 -21.56 -29.61
C PRO A 22 -10.28 -20.46 -30.59
N ARG A 23 -10.35 -20.79 -31.88
CA ARG A 23 -10.68 -19.81 -32.92
C ARG A 23 -12.07 -19.18 -32.72
N GLU A 24 -13.00 -19.94 -32.16
CA GLU A 24 -14.36 -19.51 -31.87
C GLU A 24 -14.41 -18.43 -30.77
N GLU A 25 -13.40 -18.39 -29.90
CA GLU A 25 -13.29 -17.43 -28.80
C GLU A 25 -12.40 -16.23 -29.16
N GLU A 26 -11.73 -16.24 -30.31
CA GLU A 26 -10.76 -15.22 -30.72
C GLU A 26 -11.36 -13.80 -30.65
N ASP A 27 -12.55 -13.61 -31.19
CA ASP A 27 -13.25 -12.32 -31.19
C ASP A 27 -13.57 -11.83 -29.77
N GLN A 28 -13.87 -12.73 -28.83
CA GLN A 28 -14.16 -12.36 -27.46
C GLN A 28 -12.92 -11.83 -26.75
N TYR A 29 -11.77 -12.47 -26.95
CA TYR A 29 -10.51 -12.06 -26.32
C TYR A 29 -9.98 -10.75 -26.93
N LEU A 30 -10.05 -10.59 -28.25
CA LEU A 30 -9.60 -9.38 -28.92
C LEU A 30 -10.43 -8.14 -28.56
N ASN A 31 -11.72 -8.33 -28.30
CA ASN A 31 -12.64 -7.24 -27.95
C ASN A 31 -12.87 -7.09 -26.45
N TYR A 32 -12.12 -7.81 -25.61
CA TYR A 32 -12.25 -7.74 -24.17
C TYR A 32 -11.93 -6.33 -23.67
N GLN A 33 -12.95 -5.61 -23.19
CA GLN A 33 -12.78 -4.35 -22.50
C GLN A 33 -12.48 -4.66 -21.03
N SER A 34 -11.23 -4.50 -20.60
CA SER A 34 -10.93 -4.51 -19.18
C SER A 34 -11.69 -3.38 -18.52
N LYS A 35 -12.50 -3.72 -17.51
CA LYS A 35 -13.01 -2.69 -16.61
C LYS A 35 -11.82 -2.21 -15.79
N ASP A 36 -11.30 -1.05 -16.12
CA ASP A 36 -10.28 -0.41 -15.31
C ASP A 36 -10.85 -0.19 -13.91
N VAL A 37 -10.34 -0.96 -12.95
CA VAL A 37 -10.63 -0.73 -11.54
C VAL A 37 -9.79 0.45 -11.11
N VAL A 38 -10.31 1.66 -11.34
CA VAL A 38 -9.64 2.90 -10.93
C VAL A 38 -9.69 2.99 -9.40
N LYS A 39 -8.54 2.80 -8.75
CA LYS A 39 -8.42 3.02 -7.30
C LYS A 39 -8.20 4.50 -7.01
N ILE A 40 -8.92 5.04 -6.04
CA ILE A 40 -8.76 6.40 -5.56
C ILE A 40 -7.83 6.39 -4.35
N LEU A 41 -6.59 6.83 -4.58
CA LEU A 41 -5.53 6.89 -3.57
C LEU A 41 -5.67 8.15 -2.69
N PRO A 42 -5.32 8.06 -1.40
CA PRO A 42 -5.37 9.21 -0.50
C PRO A 42 -4.32 10.27 -0.90
N LYS A 43 -4.70 11.55 -0.88
CA LYS A 43 -3.74 12.64 -1.09
C LYS A 43 -2.83 12.86 0.12
N TYR A 44 -3.37 12.65 1.31
CA TYR A 44 -2.68 12.85 2.57
C TYR A 44 -2.67 11.57 3.39
N ASP A 45 -1.55 11.32 4.08
CA ASP A 45 -1.39 10.24 5.04
C ASP A 45 -0.87 10.78 6.38
N SER A 46 -0.95 9.96 7.42
CA SER A 46 -0.37 10.22 8.73
C SER A 46 1.15 10.38 8.62
N VAL A 47 1.71 11.34 9.36
CA VAL A 47 3.16 11.44 9.48
C VAL A 47 3.70 10.37 10.43
N PRO A 48 4.93 9.87 10.23
CA PRO A 48 5.55 8.93 11.16
C PRO A 48 5.58 9.46 12.61
N PRO A 49 5.43 8.61 13.64
CA PRO A 49 5.27 9.03 15.04
C PRO A 49 6.36 9.99 15.54
N VAL A 50 7.62 9.71 15.20
CA VAL A 50 8.77 10.55 15.60
C VAL A 50 8.66 11.95 14.99
N ILE A 51 8.26 12.04 13.72
CA ILE A 51 8.07 13.31 13.03
C ILE A 51 6.86 14.05 13.62
N ALA A 52 5.78 13.34 13.97
CA ALA A 52 4.62 13.90 14.63
C ALA A 52 5.00 14.61 15.94
N GLU A 53 5.84 13.98 16.77
CA GLU A 53 6.31 14.58 18.03
C GLU A 53 7.16 15.82 17.81
N ILE A 54 8.05 15.82 16.82
CA ILE A 54 8.88 16.98 16.48
C ILE A 54 8.00 18.15 16.05
N ILE A 55 6.98 17.90 15.23
CA ILE A 55 6.03 18.92 14.78
C ILE A 55 5.25 19.48 15.97
N LYS A 56 4.69 18.62 16.82
CA LYS A 56 3.94 19.04 18.02
C LYS A 56 4.79 19.83 19.02
N LYS A 57 6.08 19.53 19.14
CA LYS A 57 7.02 20.30 19.99
C LYS A 57 7.34 21.67 19.39
N LYS A 58 7.38 21.77 18.06
CA LYS A 58 7.68 23.03 17.35
C LYS A 58 6.47 23.97 17.30
N ASP A 59 5.27 23.41 17.22
CA ASP A 59 4.01 24.14 17.25
C ASP A 59 3.04 23.49 18.24
N SER A 60 3.03 24.02 19.46
CA SER A 60 2.17 23.53 20.54
C SER A 60 0.70 23.93 20.38
N SER A 61 0.36 24.76 19.37
CA SER A 61 -1.02 25.18 19.10
C SER A 61 -1.76 24.21 18.15
N LEU A 62 -1.04 23.26 17.56
CA LEU A 62 -1.59 22.26 16.65
C LEU A 62 -2.55 21.33 17.40
N LYS A 63 -3.86 21.49 17.14
CA LYS A 63 -4.91 20.64 17.75
C LYS A 63 -5.15 19.34 17.00
N GLU A 64 -4.86 19.31 15.70
CA GLU A 64 -5.09 18.16 14.83
C GLU A 64 -3.80 17.35 14.64
N GLU A 65 -3.95 16.06 14.33
CA GLU A 65 -2.79 15.24 14.00
C GLU A 65 -2.15 15.68 12.67
N PRO A 66 -0.83 15.89 12.64
CA PRO A 66 -0.15 16.30 11.43
C PRO A 66 -0.26 15.24 10.33
N LYS A 67 -0.51 15.70 9.11
CA LYS A 67 -0.58 14.86 7.90
C LYS A 67 0.46 15.31 6.89
N MET A 68 0.91 14.40 6.04
CA MET A 68 1.82 14.67 4.93
C MET A 68 1.18 14.32 3.60
N GLU A 69 1.53 15.09 2.57
CA GLU A 69 1.14 14.80 1.19
C GLU A 69 1.92 13.58 0.67
N VAL A 70 1.19 12.64 0.06
CA VAL A 70 1.78 11.40 -0.48
C VAL A 70 2.11 11.61 -1.95
N VAL A 71 3.37 11.38 -2.30
CA VAL A 71 3.83 11.36 -3.69
C VAL A 71 3.94 9.90 -4.13
N TYR A 72 3.05 9.50 -5.04
CA TYR A 72 3.06 8.17 -5.64
C TYR A 72 4.06 8.15 -6.79
N LYS A 73 5.03 7.23 -6.76
CA LYS A 73 5.77 6.84 -7.96
C LYS A 73 4.83 6.13 -8.93
N GLU A 74 5.18 6.10 -10.21
CA GLU A 74 4.47 5.30 -11.23
C GLU A 74 4.20 3.90 -10.67
N LEU A 75 2.95 3.63 -10.33
CA LEU A 75 2.51 2.31 -9.91
C LEU A 75 2.32 1.49 -11.19
N SER A 76 2.48 0.16 -11.06
CA SER A 76 2.38 -0.86 -12.12
C SER A 76 1.47 -0.48 -13.31
N GLU A 77 1.94 -0.76 -14.53
CA GLU A 77 1.23 -0.51 -15.81
C GLU A 77 -0.19 -1.10 -15.86
N HIS A 78 -0.50 -2.09 -15.01
CA HIS A 78 -1.78 -2.79 -14.98
C HIS A 78 -2.76 -2.25 -13.93
N LEU A 79 -2.39 -1.21 -13.17
CA LEU A 79 -3.24 -0.59 -12.15
C LEU A 79 -3.55 0.84 -12.56
N VAL A 80 -4.81 1.10 -12.91
CA VAL A 80 -5.29 2.47 -13.10
C VAL A 80 -5.61 3.05 -11.73
N TYR A 81 -5.04 4.21 -11.40
CA TYR A 81 -5.28 4.89 -10.13
C TYR A 81 -5.44 6.39 -10.33
N LYS A 82 -6.19 7.02 -9.43
CA LYS A 82 -6.37 8.47 -9.35
C LYS A 82 -6.07 8.94 -7.92
N ILE A 83 -5.40 10.08 -7.77
CA ILE A 83 -5.21 10.70 -6.45
C ILE A 83 -6.49 11.47 -6.08
N ALA A 84 -6.95 11.32 -4.84
CA ALA A 84 -8.12 12.02 -4.34
C ALA A 84 -7.93 13.55 -4.38
N GLU A 85 -8.88 14.25 -4.99
CA GLU A 85 -8.97 15.72 -4.93
C GLU A 85 -9.77 16.16 -3.70
N ASN A 86 -9.87 17.48 -3.45
CA ASN A 86 -10.37 18.08 -2.20
C ASN A 86 -11.78 17.60 -1.75
N SER A 87 -12.57 16.99 -2.63
CA SER A 87 -13.90 16.43 -2.36
C SER A 87 -14.03 14.92 -2.58
N MET A 88 -12.97 14.23 -2.97
CA MET A 88 -12.98 12.78 -3.26
C MET A 88 -12.64 11.96 -2.01
N LYS A 89 -13.42 10.90 -1.76
CA LYS A 89 -13.12 9.95 -0.69
C LYS A 89 -12.21 8.85 -1.23
N PRO A 90 -11.01 8.63 -0.66
CA PRO A 90 -10.15 7.53 -1.07
C PRO A 90 -10.82 6.19 -0.74
N ASP A 91 -10.78 5.26 -1.69
CA ASP A 91 -11.25 3.88 -1.53
C ASP A 91 -10.11 2.91 -1.16
N TYR A 92 -8.86 3.38 -1.28
CA TYR A 92 -7.67 2.66 -0.91
C TYR A 92 -7.08 3.18 0.40
N LYS A 93 -6.79 2.26 1.32
CA LYS A 93 -6.01 2.55 2.52
C LYS A 93 -4.59 2.03 2.31
N LEU A 94 -3.61 2.94 2.43
CA LEU A 94 -2.20 2.53 2.54
C LEU A 94 -2.08 1.66 3.80
N LYS A 95 -1.43 0.50 3.66
CA LYS A 95 -1.13 -0.31 4.84
C LYS A 95 -0.17 0.51 5.69
N GLU A 96 -0.59 0.85 6.91
CA GLU A 96 0.32 1.39 7.92
C GLU A 96 1.52 0.43 7.98
N GLY A 97 2.72 0.97 7.77
CA GLY A 97 3.96 0.22 7.93
C GLY A 97 4.04 -0.24 9.38
N GLY A 98 3.48 -1.42 9.65
CA GLY A 98 3.42 -2.00 10.98
C GLY A 98 4.84 -2.31 11.44
N MET A 99 5.46 -1.37 12.14
CA MET A 99 6.33 -1.75 13.24
C MET A 99 5.42 -2.47 14.23
N GLN A 100 5.47 -3.81 14.20
CA GLN A 100 4.89 -4.65 15.22
C GLN A 100 5.27 -4.01 16.57
N GLN A 101 4.26 -3.59 17.34
CA GLN A 101 4.51 -3.14 18.71
C GLN A 101 5.32 -4.27 19.37
N PRO A 102 6.49 -3.99 19.97
CA PRO A 102 7.19 -5.02 20.70
C PRO A 102 6.24 -5.55 21.76
N LEU A 103 5.99 -6.86 21.75
CA LEU A 103 5.29 -7.54 22.83
C LEU A 103 6.09 -7.26 24.12
N ILE A 104 5.66 -6.30 24.92
CA ILE A 104 6.23 -6.07 26.24
C ILE A 104 5.88 -7.31 27.07
N PRO A 105 6.85 -8.14 27.50
CA PRO A 105 6.55 -9.29 28.33
C PRO A 105 5.97 -8.77 29.65
N GLN A 106 4.80 -9.26 30.04
CA GLN A 106 4.12 -8.88 31.29
C GLN A 106 4.91 -9.23 32.57
N ALA A 107 6.13 -9.77 32.45
CA ALA A 107 7.00 -10.16 33.54
C ALA A 107 7.58 -8.98 34.37
N LEU A 108 7.35 -7.72 33.98
CA LEU A 108 7.83 -6.56 34.73
C LEU A 108 6.82 -5.99 35.75
N ASN A 109 5.58 -6.46 35.79
CA ASN A 109 4.53 -5.89 36.67
C ASN A 109 4.57 -6.36 38.13
N ASN A 110 5.35 -7.38 38.50
CA ASN A 110 5.25 -8.01 39.82
C ASN A 110 6.43 -7.74 40.77
N ARG A 111 7.31 -6.77 40.50
CA ARG A 111 8.48 -6.49 41.36
C ARG A 111 8.28 -5.38 42.40
N GLY A 112 7.05 -5.16 42.86
CA GLY A 112 6.72 -4.07 43.81
C GLY A 112 5.82 -4.42 44.99
N GLN A 113 5.51 -5.69 45.26
CA GLN A 113 4.54 -6.09 46.30
C GLN A 113 5.05 -7.26 47.15
N GLU A 114 6.27 -7.17 47.69
CA GLU A 114 6.62 -8.00 48.87
C GLU A 114 7.47 -7.17 49.82
N LYS A 115 6.86 -6.81 50.96
CA LYS A 115 7.41 -6.85 52.34
C LYS A 115 6.57 -5.97 53.25
N LYS A 116 5.56 -6.58 53.87
CA LYS A 116 5.15 -6.28 55.25
C LYS A 116 4.82 -7.60 55.94
N GLY A 117 5.85 -8.18 56.57
CA GLY A 117 5.66 -9.12 57.66
C GLY A 117 5.59 -8.34 58.97
N SER A 118 4.55 -8.60 59.75
CA SER A 118 4.45 -8.27 61.17
C SER A 118 3.34 -9.14 61.75
N ASP A 119 3.71 -10.20 62.44
CA ASP A 119 3.13 -10.65 63.71
C ASP A 119 4.22 -11.40 64.48
#